data_AF-A0A1A8A3Y5-F1
#
_entry.id   AF-A0A1A8A3Y5-F1
#
_cell.length_a   1.000
_cell.length_b   1.000
_cell.length_c   1.000
_cell.angle_alpha   90.00
_cell.angle_beta   90.00
_cell.angle_gamma   90.00
#
_symmetry.space_group_name_H-M   'P 1'
#
loop_
_entity.id
_entity.type
_entity.pdbx_description
1 polymer ?
#
loop_
_entity_poly.entity_id
_entity_poly.type
_entity_poly.pdbx_seq_one_letter_code
_entity_poly.pdbx_strand_id
1 'polypeptide(L)' 'KKGLMFMETSALNATNVEAAFNDVLKAIQKKVASREVTRGSICAVTLSSQLSSGEAQGERKGCCKSS' A
#
# COMPACT_ATOMS: atom_id res chain seq x y z
N LYS A 1 23.94 -23.29 -4.42
CA LYS A 1 22.88 -23.17 -3.37
C LYS A 1 21.76 -22.28 -3.90
N LYS A 2 20.49 -22.71 -3.84
CA LYS A 2 19.33 -22.02 -4.48
C LYS A 2 18.80 -20.78 -3.72
N GLY A 3 19.55 -20.23 -2.75
CA GLY A 3 19.09 -19.09 -1.95
C GLY A 3 17.88 -19.38 -1.03
N LEU A 4 17.65 -20.64 -0.70
CA LEU A 4 16.56 -21.08 0.19
C LEU A 4 17.05 -21.18 1.63
N MET A 5 16.17 -20.87 2.58
CA MET A 5 16.41 -21.17 4.00
C MET A 5 16.30 -22.68 4.23
N PHE A 6 17.15 -23.20 5.11
CA PHE A 6 17.19 -24.62 5.45
C PHE A 6 17.29 -24.76 6.97
N MET A 7 16.44 -25.63 7.53
CA MET A 7 16.41 -25.98 8.94
C MET A 7 16.01 -27.45 9.06
N GLU A 8 16.81 -28.24 9.78
CA GLU A 8 16.42 -29.61 10.15
C GLU A 8 15.39 -29.56 11.28
N THR A 9 14.30 -30.32 11.13
CA THR A 9 13.20 -30.35 12.09
C THR A 9 12.81 -31.79 12.41
N SER A 10 12.39 -32.03 13.65
CA SER A 10 11.78 -33.31 14.05
C SER A 10 10.39 -33.03 14.58
N ALA A 11 9.37 -33.42 13.80
CA ALA A 11 7.98 -33.33 14.24
C ALA A 11 7.72 -34.21 15.47
N LEU A 12 8.35 -35.39 15.54
CA LEU A 12 8.22 -36.33 16.66
C LEU A 12 8.72 -35.72 17.97
N ASN A 13 9.88 -35.05 17.93
CA ASN A 13 10.52 -34.50 19.12
C ASN A 13 10.24 -32.99 19.31
N ALA A 14 9.32 -32.42 18.53
CA ALA A 14 9.05 -30.98 18.46
C ALA A 14 10.32 -30.11 18.24
N THR A 15 11.38 -30.67 17.66
CA THR A 15 12.66 -29.99 17.52
C THR A 15 12.61 -29.05 16.33
N ASN A 16 12.92 -27.77 16.56
CA ASN A 16 12.99 -26.69 15.56
C ASN A 16 11.70 -26.45 14.75
N VAL A 17 10.57 -27.08 15.09
CA VAL A 17 9.30 -26.90 14.37
C VAL A 17 8.85 -25.45 14.48
N GLU A 18 8.71 -24.94 15.69
CA GLU A 18 8.31 -23.55 15.94
C GLU A 18 9.32 -22.55 15.37
N ALA A 19 10.62 -22.81 15.53
CA ALA A 19 11.67 -21.96 15.00
C ALA A 19 11.59 -21.86 13.46
N ALA A 20 11.37 -22.98 12.77
CA ALA A 20 11.26 -23.02 11.32
C ALA A 20 10.07 -22.18 10.82
N PHE A 21 8.92 -22.27 11.48
CA PHE A 21 7.76 -21.43 11.15
C PHE A 21 8.04 -19.96 11.41
N ASN A 22 8.57 -19.61 12.58
CA ASN A 22 8.87 -18.23 12.94
C ASN A 22 9.86 -17.57 11.96
N ASP A 23 10.91 -18.29 11.55
CA ASP A 23 11.92 -17.74 10.64
C ASP A 23 11.37 -17.50 9.23
N VAL A 24 10.53 -18.42 8.73
CA VAL A 24 9.84 -18.24 7.45
C VAL A 24 8.88 -17.06 7.50
N LEU A 25 8.07 -16.93 8.57
CA LEU A 25 7.14 -15.82 8.74
C LEU A 25 7.85 -14.47 8.83
N LYS A 26 8.93 -14.39 9.61
CA LYS A 26 9.76 -13.17 9.71
C LYS A 26 10.36 -12.79 8.36
N ALA A 27 10.87 -13.76 7.60
CA ALA A 27 11.43 -13.50 6.27
C ALA A 27 10.37 -12.99 5.28
N ILE A 28 9.16 -13.57 5.31
CA ILE A 28 8.03 -13.10 4.51
C ILE A 28 7.65 -11.68 4.92
N GLN A 29 7.47 -11.41 6.22
CA GLN A 29 7.12 -10.10 6.72
C GLN A 29 8.15 -9.04 6.31
N LYS A 30 9.45 -9.33 6.49
CA LYS A 30 10.54 -8.44 6.06
C LYS A 30 10.46 -8.16 4.56
N LYS A 31 10.23 -9.19 3.75
CA LYS A 31 10.17 -9.07 2.29
C LYS A 31 8.94 -8.30 1.82
N VAL A 32 7.80 -8.49 2.47
CA VAL A 32 6.56 -7.74 2.21
C VAL A 32 6.71 -6.29 2.66
N ALA A 33 7.27 -6.03 3.85
CA ALA A 33 7.52 -4.66 4.32
C ALA A 33 8.52 -3.90 3.44
N SER A 34 9.56 -4.58 2.94
CA SER A 34 10.53 -4.00 2.01
C SER A 34 9.98 -3.76 0.61
N ARG A 35 8.91 -4.47 0.24
CA ARG A 35 8.11 -4.14 -0.92
C ARG A 35 7.16 -3.04 -0.45
N GLU A 36 7.69 -1.83 -0.38
CA GLU A 36 6.85 -0.64 -0.41
C GLU A 36 5.78 -0.93 -1.45
N VAL A 37 4.52 -1.00 -1.00
CA VAL A 37 3.41 -0.94 -1.92
C VAL A 37 3.69 0.38 -2.62
N THR A 38 4.23 0.33 -3.83
CA THR A 38 4.05 1.34 -4.85
C THR A 38 2.55 1.38 -5.04
N ARG A 39 1.90 2.00 -4.06
CA ARG A 39 0.56 2.55 -4.06
C ARG A 39 0.75 3.67 -5.06
N GLY A 40 0.85 3.26 -6.33
CA GLY A 40 1.16 4.09 -7.46
C GLY A 40 0.25 5.27 -7.32
N SER A 41 0.88 6.44 -7.16
CA SER A 41 0.29 7.74 -6.88
C SER A 41 -1.22 7.63 -6.73
N ILE A 42 -1.72 7.41 -5.50
CA ILE A 42 -3.14 7.67 -5.30
C ILE A 42 -3.25 9.15 -5.54
N CYS A 43 -3.70 9.49 -6.74
CA CYS A 43 -4.26 10.77 -7.10
C CYS A 43 -5.44 10.96 -6.15
N ALA A 44 -5.13 11.36 -4.93
CA ALA A 44 -6.08 12.02 -4.06
C ALA A 44 -6.41 13.29 -4.82
N VAL A 45 -7.46 13.22 -5.64
CA VAL A 45 -8.07 14.41 -6.23
C VAL A 45 -8.56 15.20 -5.04
N THR A 46 -7.82 16.25 -4.69
CA THR A 46 -8.26 17.22 -3.69
C THR A 46 -9.57 17.80 -4.21
N LEU A 47 -10.71 17.40 -3.63
CA LEU A 47 -11.95 18.14 -3.84
C LEU A 47 -11.76 19.51 -3.20
N SER A 48 -11.37 20.50 -4.00
CA SER A 48 -11.65 21.89 -3.69
C SER A 48 -13.16 22.05 -3.71
N SER A 49 -13.79 21.71 -2.58
CA SER A 49 -15.16 22.12 -2.30
C SER A 49 -15.19 23.62 -2.47
N GLN A 50 -15.91 24.03 -3.50
CA GLN A 50 -16.10 25.40 -3.90
C GLN A 50 -16.45 26.21 -2.65
N LEU A 51 -15.67 27.28 -2.48
CA LEU A 51 -16.00 28.42 -1.64
C LEU A 51 -17.49 28.71 -1.84
N SER A 52 -18.30 28.39 -0.83
CA SER A 52 -19.67 28.86 -0.79
C SER A 52 -19.58 30.37 -0.78
N SER A 53 -20.02 30.96 -1.90
CA SER A 53 -20.24 32.39 -2.04
C SER A 53 -21.09 32.86 -0.86
N GLY A 54 -20.46 33.52 0.10
CA GLY A 54 -20.99 34.78 0.59
C GLY A 54 -20.82 35.79 -0.55
N GLU A 55 -21.93 36.41 -0.91
CA GLU A 55 -22.13 37.29 -2.05
C GLU A 55 -21.03 38.37 -2.19
N ALA A 56 -20.47 38.50 -3.40
CA ALA A 56 -20.48 39.74 -4.19
C ALA A 56 -19.32 39.80 -5.19
N GLN A 57 -19.69 40.15 -6.43
CA GLN A 57 -18.91 40.93 -7.39
C GLN A 57 -17.93 40.19 -8.33
N GLY A 58 -18.15 40.37 -9.64
CA GLY A 58 -17.07 40.30 -10.64
C GLY A 58 -17.22 39.30 -11.78
N GLU A 59 -18.27 39.43 -12.58
CA GLU A 59 -18.23 39.42 -14.05
C GLU A 59 -17.13 38.59 -14.74
N ARG A 60 -17.44 37.37 -15.23
CA ARG A 60 -16.76 36.77 -16.42
C ARG A 60 -17.72 35.92 -17.24
N LYS A 61 -17.79 36.29 -18.53
CA LYS A 61 -18.73 35.85 -19.56
C LYS A 61 -18.55 34.37 -19.96
N GLY A 62 -19.69 33.73 -20.23
CA GLY A 62 -19.95 32.90 -21.42
C GLY A 62 -19.39 31.48 -21.43
N CYS A 63 -20.25 30.48 -21.20
CA CYS A 63 -20.04 29.14 -21.72
C CYS A 63 -21.23 28.75 -22.61
N CYS A 64 -21.09 29.02 -23.91
CA CYS A 64 -22.04 28.53 -24.91
C CYS A 64 -21.82 27.03 -25.17
N LYS A 65 -22.94 26.35 -25.43
CA LYS A 65 -23.11 24.93 -25.72
C LYS A 65 -22.80 24.55 -27.17
N SER A 66 -22.60 23.23 -27.33
CA SER A 66 -22.71 22.33 -28.49
C SER A 66 -21.72 22.47 -29.65
N SER A 67 -21.04 21.37 -29.92
CA SER A 67 -21.11 20.68 -31.22
C SER A 67 -21.77 19.32 -31.03
#